data_AF-A0A9D6LXW4-F1
#
_entry.id   AF-A0A9D6LXW4-F1
#
_cell.length_a   1.000
_cell.length_b   1.000
_cell.length_c   1.000
_cell.angle_alpha   90.00
_cell.angle_beta   90.00
_cell.angle_gamma   90.00
#
_symmetry.space_group_name_H-M   'P 1'
#
loop_
_entity.id
_entity.type
_entity.pdbx_description
1 polymer ?
#
loop_
_entity_poly.entity_id
_entity_poly.type
_entity_poly.pdbx_seq_one_letter_code
_entity_poly.pdbx_strand_id
1 'polypeptide(L)'
;MELKVQAGDVAAFQGDGIVVNLFENASTPGDAAGAVDKTLGGLLTKLIASGDVKGKFGNTTIVHTLDKLPAARVCVVGLGKENEFTLDRARHAAANGAKALRAAGAKNIALTTPETNADAENSAQAIAEGLVMGLWRFPKYRTNENDKNEIATVTLFGTDAAKIKLIERGVARGKILGDSTNFARDLANEPGNTLTPTRLAEIAAEMAKKNGLEFYVIDRAKAKELGMGSFLGVAQGSDEPPAFIVMRYWGADKNAAGLGIIGKGITFDSGGISLKPGENMQDMKGDMSGGAAAIAAMSGIAQLKPKINVTGIVAATENMPSGKAFKPGDILRALNGKTIEVINTDAEGRLVLADAVAYASGPLKLTRIVDAA
;
A
#
# COMPACT_ATOMS: atom_id res chain seq x y z
N MET A 1 2.88 -12.75 7.03
CA MET A 1 1.58 -13.12 7.64
C MET A 1 0.76 -13.92 6.64
N GLU A 2 0.27 -15.08 7.04
CA GLU A 2 -0.67 -15.92 6.30
C GLU A 2 -2.12 -15.50 6.63
N LEU A 3 -2.98 -15.37 5.63
CA LEU A 3 -4.41 -15.11 5.82
C LEU A 3 -5.20 -16.36 5.42
N LYS A 4 -6.03 -16.88 6.33
CA LYS A 4 -6.90 -18.05 6.15
C LYS A 4 -8.35 -17.64 6.26
N VAL A 5 -9.23 -18.43 5.64
CA VAL A 5 -10.68 -18.32 5.82
C VAL A 5 -11.18 -19.66 6.36
N GLN A 6 -12.08 -19.61 7.34
CA GLN A 6 -12.65 -20.81 7.95
C GLN A 6 -14.14 -20.62 8.20
N ALA A 7 -14.92 -21.68 7.98
CA ALA A 7 -16.33 -21.73 8.37
C ALA A 7 -16.48 -22.17 9.83
N GLY A 8 -17.40 -21.54 10.56
CA GLY A 8 -17.79 -21.97 11.90
C GLY A 8 -17.77 -20.86 12.94
N ASP A 9 -17.82 -21.26 14.20
CA ASP A 9 -17.81 -20.35 15.34
C ASP A 9 -16.37 -19.96 15.71
N VAL A 10 -16.11 -18.66 15.77
CA VAL A 10 -14.81 -18.11 16.16
C VAL A 10 -14.45 -18.48 17.61
N ALA A 11 -15.42 -18.76 18.48
CA ALA A 11 -15.18 -19.21 19.85
C ALA A 11 -14.46 -20.57 19.92
N ALA A 12 -14.55 -21.39 18.86
CA ALA A 12 -13.84 -22.66 18.76
C ALA A 12 -12.39 -22.52 18.23
N PHE A 13 -11.94 -21.30 17.91
CA PHE A 13 -10.60 -21.06 17.36
C PHE A 13 -9.50 -21.45 18.34
N GLN A 14 -8.58 -22.30 17.88
CA GLN A 14 -7.37 -22.70 18.60
C GLN A 14 -6.22 -21.80 18.18
N GLY A 15 -5.88 -20.81 19.02
CA GLY A 15 -4.80 -19.86 18.76
C GLY A 15 -4.54 -18.93 19.94
N ASP A 16 -3.86 -17.82 19.71
CA ASP A 16 -3.40 -16.94 20.80
C ASP A 16 -4.39 -15.84 21.15
N GLY A 17 -5.25 -15.43 20.21
CA GLY A 17 -6.25 -14.40 20.45
C GLY A 17 -7.35 -14.30 19.39
N ILE A 18 -8.51 -13.81 19.81
CA ILE A 18 -9.67 -13.54 18.95
C ILE A 18 -9.94 -12.03 18.95
N VAL A 19 -10.19 -11.43 17.81
CA VAL A 19 -10.74 -10.07 17.71
C VAL A 19 -12.24 -10.16 17.47
N VAL A 20 -13.01 -9.46 18.30
CA VAL A 20 -14.45 -9.26 18.11
C VAL A 20 -14.78 -7.77 18.10
N ASN A 21 -15.94 -7.42 17.56
CA ASN A 21 -16.33 -6.02 17.38
C ASN A 21 -17.53 -5.64 18.24
N LEU A 22 -17.62 -4.35 18.57
CA LEU A 22 -18.77 -3.79 19.28
C LEU A 22 -19.10 -2.38 18.77
N PHE A 23 -20.37 -2.12 18.48
CA PHE A 23 -20.86 -0.76 18.20
C PHE A 23 -21.01 0.05 19.49
N GLU A 24 -20.91 1.37 19.36
CA GLU A 24 -21.10 2.29 20.47
C GLU A 24 -22.53 2.21 21.02
N ASN A 25 -22.67 2.27 22.35
CA ASN A 25 -23.94 2.15 23.08
C ASN A 25 -24.66 0.79 22.97
N ALA A 26 -24.03 -0.23 22.40
CA ALA A 26 -24.56 -1.59 22.48
C ALA A 26 -24.62 -2.02 23.96
N SER A 27 -25.80 -2.45 24.41
CA SER A 27 -26.03 -2.90 25.79
C SER A 27 -25.58 -4.34 26.03
N THR A 28 -25.46 -5.13 24.96
CA THR A 28 -25.00 -6.53 24.97
C THR A 28 -24.15 -6.80 23.72
N PRO A 29 -23.23 -7.77 23.78
CA PRO A 29 -22.43 -8.14 22.62
C PRO A 29 -23.28 -8.97 21.63
N GLY A 30 -23.31 -8.54 20.37
CA GLY A 30 -23.96 -9.25 19.27
C GLY A 30 -23.04 -10.25 18.56
N ASP A 31 -23.64 -11.10 17.74
CA ASP A 31 -22.95 -11.94 16.75
C ASP A 31 -21.77 -12.76 17.33
N ALA A 32 -20.59 -12.65 16.70
CA ALA A 32 -19.36 -13.27 17.16
C ALA A 32 -18.95 -12.84 18.58
N ALA A 33 -19.16 -11.57 18.94
CA ALA A 33 -18.89 -11.10 20.30
C ALA A 33 -19.84 -11.77 21.30
N GLY A 34 -21.10 -11.99 20.93
CA GLY A 34 -22.09 -12.71 21.73
C GLY A 34 -21.76 -14.20 21.90
N ALA A 35 -21.32 -14.87 20.83
CA ALA A 35 -20.87 -16.28 20.89
C ALA A 35 -19.66 -16.45 21.83
N VAL A 36 -18.68 -15.55 21.72
CA VAL A 36 -17.53 -15.46 22.61
C VAL A 36 -17.97 -15.17 24.05
N ASP A 37 -18.88 -14.22 24.26
CA ASP A 37 -19.35 -13.84 25.59
C ASP A 37 -20.09 -14.96 26.31
N LYS A 38 -20.93 -15.71 25.57
CA LYS A 38 -21.62 -16.90 26.10
C LYS A 38 -20.63 -17.91 26.65
N THR A 39 -19.54 -18.15 25.93
CA THR A 39 -18.48 -19.09 26.34
C THR A 39 -17.67 -18.55 27.53
N LEU A 40 -17.49 -17.22 27.61
CA LEU A 40 -16.84 -16.56 28.75
C LEU A 40 -17.74 -16.44 29.99
N GLY A 41 -19.02 -16.80 29.90
CA GLY A 41 -19.99 -16.71 30.99
C GLY A 41 -20.47 -15.28 31.25
N GLY A 42 -20.68 -14.50 30.18
CA GLY A 42 -21.22 -13.13 30.26
C GLY A 42 -20.20 -12.07 30.68
N LEU A 43 -18.90 -12.34 30.52
CA LEU A 43 -17.83 -11.43 30.92
C LEU A 43 -17.83 -10.14 30.10
N LEU A 44 -17.98 -10.21 28.77
CA LEU A 44 -18.06 -9.04 27.92
C LEU A 44 -19.30 -8.22 28.24
N THR A 45 -20.45 -8.85 28.48
CA THR A 45 -21.67 -8.15 28.94
C THR A 45 -21.41 -7.38 30.24
N LYS A 46 -20.70 -7.98 31.22
CA LYS A 46 -20.31 -7.29 32.47
C LYS A 46 -19.40 -6.09 32.22
N LEU A 47 -18.41 -6.24 31.33
CA LEU A 47 -17.47 -5.16 30.97
C LEU A 47 -18.16 -4.03 30.18
N ILE A 48 -19.20 -4.33 29.41
CA ILE A 48 -20.04 -3.32 28.78
C ILE A 48 -20.83 -2.56 29.84
N ALA A 49 -21.47 -3.27 30.77
CA ALA A 49 -22.27 -2.68 31.85
C ALA A 49 -21.44 -1.82 32.83
N SER A 50 -20.17 -2.19 33.10
CA SER A 50 -19.24 -1.39 33.92
C SER A 50 -18.65 -0.19 33.17
N GLY A 51 -18.81 -0.14 31.84
CA GLY A 51 -18.27 0.92 30.98
C GLY A 51 -16.79 0.73 30.59
N ASP A 52 -16.21 -0.44 30.83
CA ASP A 52 -14.84 -0.79 30.40
C ASP A 52 -14.77 -1.03 28.88
N VAL A 53 -15.88 -1.46 28.28
CA VAL A 53 -16.03 -1.66 26.84
C VAL A 53 -17.18 -0.79 26.33
N LYS A 54 -16.85 0.28 25.60
CA LYS A 54 -17.85 1.28 25.17
C LYS A 54 -18.21 1.23 23.67
N GLY A 55 -17.49 0.44 22.87
CA GLY A 55 -17.68 0.38 21.42
C GLY A 55 -17.25 1.63 20.64
N LYS A 56 -16.60 2.62 21.28
CA LYS A 56 -16.08 3.83 20.62
C LYS A 56 -15.09 3.47 19.51
N PHE A 57 -15.19 4.15 18.37
CA PHE A 57 -14.38 3.84 17.19
C PHE A 57 -12.88 3.81 17.51
N GLY A 58 -12.23 2.71 17.16
CA GLY A 58 -10.79 2.52 17.29
C GLY A 58 -10.30 2.11 18.68
N ASN A 59 -11.14 2.17 19.72
CA ASN A 59 -10.77 1.67 21.06
C ASN A 59 -10.63 0.16 21.04
N THR A 60 -9.66 -0.34 21.81
CA THR A 60 -9.43 -1.78 21.98
C THR A 60 -9.39 -2.13 23.46
N THR A 61 -10.00 -3.26 23.83
CA THR A 61 -9.96 -3.81 25.19
C THR A 61 -9.56 -5.28 25.12
N ILE A 62 -8.45 -5.64 25.77
CA ILE A 62 -7.98 -7.03 25.86
C ILE A 62 -8.56 -7.68 27.11
N VAL A 63 -9.15 -8.85 26.92
CA VAL A 63 -9.72 -9.69 27.97
C VAL A 63 -8.99 -11.03 27.95
N HIS A 64 -8.48 -11.46 29.11
CA HIS A 64 -7.90 -12.79 29.27
C HIS A 64 -9.00 -13.81 29.49
N THR A 65 -8.95 -14.91 28.75
CA THR A 65 -10.05 -15.89 28.73
C THR A 65 -10.02 -16.84 29.92
N LEU A 66 -8.88 -16.97 30.61
CA LEU A 66 -8.67 -17.85 31.75
C LEU A 66 -9.12 -19.28 31.45
N ASP A 67 -8.66 -19.80 30.32
CA ASP A 67 -8.93 -21.15 29.78
C ASP A 67 -10.41 -21.46 29.50
N LYS A 68 -11.30 -20.47 29.56
CA LYS A 68 -12.71 -20.62 29.16
C LYS A 68 -12.89 -20.74 27.63
N LEU A 69 -11.94 -20.20 26.87
CA LEU A 69 -11.84 -20.35 25.42
C LEU A 69 -10.50 -20.99 25.09
N PRO A 70 -10.39 -21.74 23.97
CA PRO A 70 -9.11 -22.25 23.51
C PRO A 70 -8.12 -21.13 23.21
N ALA A 71 -8.61 -19.96 22.77
CA ALA A 71 -7.79 -18.76 22.63
C ALA A 71 -7.52 -18.10 23.98
N ALA A 72 -6.28 -17.71 24.25
CA ALA A 72 -5.87 -17.14 25.55
C ALA A 72 -6.39 -15.71 25.80
N ARG A 73 -6.74 -14.98 24.72
CA ARG A 73 -7.12 -13.56 24.76
C ARG A 73 -8.27 -13.27 23.81
N VAL A 74 -9.10 -12.29 24.18
CA VAL A 74 -10.09 -11.67 23.30
C VAL A 74 -9.82 -10.18 23.26
N CYS A 75 -9.72 -9.60 22.06
CA CYS A 75 -9.64 -8.16 21.86
C CYS A 75 -10.98 -7.65 21.34
N VAL A 76 -11.69 -6.87 22.15
CA VAL A 76 -12.91 -6.18 21.70
C VAL A 76 -12.51 -4.86 21.05
N VAL A 77 -12.92 -4.63 19.80
CA VAL A 77 -12.62 -3.42 19.04
C VAL A 77 -13.89 -2.64 18.76
N GLY A 78 -13.89 -1.37 19.14
CA GLY A 78 -15.04 -0.48 18.93
C GLY A 78 -15.18 -0.02 17.47
N LEU A 79 -16.40 -0.11 16.93
CA LEU A 79 -16.76 0.31 15.58
C LEU A 79 -17.32 1.75 15.52
N GLY A 80 -17.54 2.37 16.68
CA GLY A 80 -18.24 3.66 16.81
C GLY A 80 -19.74 3.48 16.62
N LYS A 81 -20.43 4.56 16.27
CA LYS A 81 -21.87 4.51 15.98
C LYS A 81 -22.15 3.70 14.72
N GLU A 82 -23.22 2.90 14.76
CA GLU A 82 -23.63 2.01 13.69
C GLU A 82 -23.95 2.75 12.38
N ASN A 83 -24.63 3.90 12.47
CA ASN A 83 -24.99 4.73 11.31
C ASN A 83 -23.79 5.44 10.65
N GLU A 84 -22.62 5.43 11.28
CA GLU A 84 -21.37 5.98 10.74
C GLU A 84 -20.44 4.85 10.26
N PHE A 85 -20.89 3.59 10.26
CA PHE A 85 -20.08 2.46 9.83
C PHE A 85 -19.73 2.53 8.34
N THR A 86 -18.48 2.24 8.02
CA THR A 86 -17.99 2.16 6.63
C THR A 86 -16.99 1.00 6.51
N LEU A 87 -16.72 0.57 5.28
CA LEU A 87 -15.63 -0.38 5.01
C LEU A 87 -14.27 0.14 5.52
N ASP A 88 -14.07 1.45 5.53
CA ASP A 88 -12.85 2.03 6.09
C ASP A 88 -12.76 1.90 7.62
N ARG A 89 -13.89 1.97 8.33
CA ARG A 89 -13.93 1.63 9.76
C ARG A 89 -13.64 0.16 10.01
N ALA A 90 -14.13 -0.75 9.15
CA ALA A 90 -13.79 -2.17 9.23
C ALA A 90 -12.28 -2.41 9.06
N ARG A 91 -11.65 -1.72 8.10
CA ARG A 91 -10.21 -1.74 7.86
C ARG A 91 -9.41 -1.30 9.10
N HIS A 92 -9.80 -0.17 9.70
CA HIS A 92 -9.17 0.33 10.93
C HIS A 92 -9.39 -0.60 12.13
N ALA A 93 -10.59 -1.15 12.29
CA ALA A 93 -10.90 -2.07 13.38
C ALA A 93 -10.04 -3.34 13.31
N ALA A 94 -9.90 -3.92 12.11
CA ALA A 94 -9.03 -5.08 11.89
C ALA A 94 -7.56 -4.76 12.21
N ALA A 95 -7.05 -3.60 11.74
CA ALA A 95 -5.70 -3.15 12.03
C ALA A 95 -5.46 -2.97 13.54
N ASN A 96 -6.38 -2.31 14.25
CA ASN A 96 -6.25 -2.01 15.66
C ASN A 96 -6.31 -3.26 16.53
N GLY A 97 -7.26 -4.16 16.25
CA GLY A 97 -7.36 -5.45 16.96
C GLY A 97 -6.11 -6.30 16.79
N ALA A 98 -5.60 -6.41 15.56
CA ALA A 98 -4.38 -7.17 15.29
C ALA A 98 -3.14 -6.56 15.95
N LYS A 99 -3.01 -5.22 15.93
CA LYS A 99 -1.92 -4.51 16.64
C LYS A 99 -1.98 -4.72 18.15
N ALA A 100 -3.17 -4.63 18.74
CA ALA A 100 -3.37 -4.83 20.18
C ALA A 100 -2.98 -6.27 20.58
N LEU A 101 -3.42 -7.27 19.81
CA LEU A 101 -3.04 -8.67 20.07
C LEU A 101 -1.55 -8.93 19.85
N ARG A 102 -0.92 -8.32 18.82
CA ARG A 102 0.54 -8.40 18.62
C ARG A 102 1.31 -7.84 19.82
N ALA A 103 0.90 -6.68 20.33
CA ALA A 103 1.50 -6.07 21.52
C ALA A 103 1.35 -6.95 22.77
N ALA A 104 0.29 -7.75 22.85
CA ALA A 104 0.07 -8.74 23.90
C ALA A 104 0.79 -10.08 23.67
N GLY A 105 1.64 -10.18 22.63
CA GLY A 105 2.46 -11.36 22.32
C GLY A 105 1.75 -12.46 21.52
N ALA A 106 0.57 -12.18 20.95
CA ALA A 106 -0.13 -13.14 20.10
C ALA A 106 0.57 -13.29 18.73
N LYS A 107 0.53 -14.50 18.15
CA LYS A 107 1.06 -14.81 16.81
C LYS A 107 -0.02 -15.37 15.88
N ASN A 108 -0.92 -16.18 16.41
CA ASN A 108 -2.02 -16.80 15.68
C ASN A 108 -3.34 -16.21 16.16
N ILE A 109 -3.99 -15.41 15.33
CA ILE A 109 -5.23 -14.73 15.73
C ILE A 109 -6.40 -15.07 14.81
N ALA A 110 -7.61 -14.88 15.31
CA ALA A 110 -8.82 -14.96 14.52
C ALA A 110 -9.62 -13.66 14.57
N LEU A 111 -10.34 -13.37 13.49
CA LEU A 111 -11.29 -12.27 13.39
C LEU A 111 -12.58 -12.77 12.75
N THR A 112 -13.64 -11.99 12.87
CA THR A 112 -14.89 -12.17 12.13
C THR A 112 -15.19 -10.95 11.28
N THR A 113 -16.01 -11.12 10.25
CA THR A 113 -16.64 -9.98 9.57
C THR A 113 -17.72 -9.39 10.48
N PRO A 114 -17.75 -8.07 10.75
CA PRO A 114 -18.90 -7.45 11.41
C PRO A 114 -20.18 -7.76 10.63
N GLU A 115 -21.25 -8.18 11.31
CA GLU A 115 -22.55 -8.34 10.66
C GLU A 115 -23.14 -6.96 10.39
N THR A 116 -23.06 -6.56 9.13
CA THR A 116 -23.55 -5.27 8.66
C THR A 116 -24.26 -5.48 7.32
N ASN A 117 -24.97 -4.47 6.84
CA ASN A 117 -25.60 -4.52 5.52
C ASN A 117 -24.57 -4.50 4.37
N ALA A 118 -23.27 -4.41 4.67
CA ALA A 118 -22.22 -4.44 3.65
C ALA A 118 -22.06 -5.84 3.06
N ASP A 119 -21.74 -5.87 1.77
CA ASP A 119 -21.41 -7.10 1.05
C ASP A 119 -20.22 -7.85 1.72
N ALA A 120 -20.34 -9.17 1.80
CA ALA A 120 -19.39 -10.02 2.53
C ALA A 120 -18.01 -10.04 1.87
N GLU A 121 -17.95 -9.99 0.54
CA GLU A 121 -16.68 -9.94 -0.21
C GLU A 121 -15.97 -8.60 0.05
N ASN A 122 -16.69 -7.48 -0.05
CA ASN A 122 -16.13 -6.15 0.21
C ASN A 122 -15.69 -5.96 1.68
N SER A 123 -16.44 -6.51 2.63
CA SER A 123 -16.10 -6.47 4.06
C SER A 123 -14.83 -7.28 4.35
N ALA A 124 -14.73 -8.49 3.80
CA ALA A 124 -13.54 -9.32 3.91
C ALA A 124 -12.31 -8.68 3.25
N GLN A 125 -12.50 -8.03 2.10
CA GLN A 125 -11.45 -7.24 1.44
C GLN A 125 -10.93 -6.13 2.35
N ALA A 126 -11.83 -5.30 2.91
CA ALA A 126 -11.44 -4.20 3.79
C ALA A 126 -10.71 -4.67 5.05
N ILE A 127 -11.16 -5.78 5.65
CA ILE A 127 -10.48 -6.40 6.80
C ILE A 127 -9.07 -6.87 6.42
N ALA A 128 -8.93 -7.60 5.31
CA ALA A 128 -7.64 -8.10 4.85
C ALA A 128 -6.66 -6.97 4.54
N GLU A 129 -7.11 -5.91 3.87
CA GLU A 129 -6.32 -4.69 3.65
C GLU A 129 -5.88 -4.07 4.98
N GLY A 130 -6.78 -3.98 5.95
CA GLY A 130 -6.51 -3.40 7.27
C GLY A 130 -5.49 -4.20 8.05
N LEU A 131 -5.58 -5.52 8.03
CA LEU A 131 -4.60 -6.42 8.63
C LEU A 131 -3.22 -6.22 8.00
N VAL A 132 -3.13 -6.29 6.67
CA VAL A 132 -1.86 -6.22 5.94
C VAL A 132 -1.21 -4.84 6.09
N MET A 133 -1.96 -3.76 5.88
CA MET A 133 -1.41 -2.39 5.99
C MET A 133 -1.20 -1.95 7.43
N GLY A 134 -2.01 -2.45 8.36
CA GLY A 134 -1.92 -2.12 9.77
C GLY A 134 -0.72 -2.79 10.46
N LEU A 135 -0.41 -4.03 10.10
CA LEU A 135 0.70 -4.76 10.71
C LEU A 135 2.06 -4.44 10.08
N TRP A 136 2.08 -3.72 8.96
CA TRP A 136 3.31 -3.31 8.27
C TRP A 136 4.30 -2.58 9.19
N ARG A 137 5.59 -2.89 9.02
CA ARG A 137 6.74 -2.30 9.70
C ARG A 137 7.89 -2.20 8.71
N PHE A 138 8.77 -1.23 8.93
CA PHE A 138 10.01 -1.08 8.15
C PHE A 138 11.26 -1.18 9.06
N PRO A 139 11.62 -2.39 9.52
CA PRO A 139 12.70 -2.59 10.48
C PRO A 139 14.10 -2.65 9.85
N LYS A 140 14.20 -2.68 8.50
CA LYS A 140 15.41 -3.01 7.72
C LYS A 140 16.71 -2.36 8.20
N TYR A 141 16.65 -1.11 8.68
CA TYR A 141 17.81 -0.32 9.12
C TYR A 141 17.97 -0.22 10.64
N ARG A 142 17.19 -0.97 11.43
CA ARG A 142 17.23 -0.96 12.90
C ARG A 142 18.06 -2.15 13.41
N THR A 143 19.09 -1.87 14.20
CA THR A 143 19.98 -2.92 14.78
C THR A 143 19.49 -3.46 16.13
N ASN A 144 18.82 -2.64 16.94
CA ASN A 144 18.33 -3.00 18.28
C ASN A 144 16.80 -3.14 18.32
N GLU A 145 16.23 -3.86 17.36
CA GLU A 145 14.80 -4.10 17.37
C GLU A 145 14.43 -5.17 18.39
N ASN A 146 14.01 -4.71 19.56
CA ASN A 146 13.65 -5.56 20.69
C ASN A 146 12.26 -6.20 20.54
N ASP A 147 11.37 -5.59 19.76
CA ASP A 147 10.03 -6.12 19.52
C ASP A 147 10.02 -7.02 18.27
N LYS A 148 10.19 -8.32 18.50
CA LYS A 148 10.10 -9.37 17.48
C LYS A 148 8.70 -9.99 17.38
N ASN A 149 7.71 -9.43 18.08
CA ASN A 149 6.37 -9.96 18.02
C ASN A 149 5.78 -9.67 16.65
N GLU A 150 5.37 -10.73 15.96
CA GLU A 150 4.74 -10.67 14.66
C GLU A 150 3.54 -11.60 14.64
N ILE A 151 2.49 -11.15 13.95
CA ILE A 151 1.34 -12.00 13.67
C ILE A 151 1.73 -12.92 12.50
N ALA A 152 1.86 -14.21 12.80
CA ALA A 152 2.22 -15.23 11.83
C ALA A 152 1.02 -15.57 10.94
N THR A 153 -0.14 -15.83 11.56
CA THR A 153 -1.35 -16.28 10.87
C THR A 153 -2.58 -15.56 11.41
N VAL A 154 -3.46 -15.18 10.48
CA VAL A 154 -4.79 -14.65 10.78
C VAL A 154 -5.84 -15.52 10.12
N THR A 155 -6.84 -15.95 10.88
CA THR A 155 -8.00 -16.69 10.36
C THR A 155 -9.24 -15.83 10.39
N LEU A 156 -9.84 -15.55 9.24
CA LEU A 156 -11.13 -14.87 9.15
C LEU A 156 -12.25 -15.90 9.16
N PHE A 157 -13.06 -15.89 10.22
CA PHE A 157 -14.20 -16.80 10.37
C PHE A 157 -15.44 -16.23 9.68
N GLY A 158 -16.11 -17.09 8.92
CA GLY A 158 -17.46 -16.87 8.41
C GLY A 158 -18.45 -17.83 9.06
N THR A 159 -19.54 -17.30 9.61
CA THR A 159 -20.60 -18.11 10.24
C THR A 159 -21.54 -18.74 9.21
N ASP A 160 -21.74 -18.07 8.07
CA ASP A 160 -22.55 -18.56 6.96
C ASP A 160 -21.69 -19.28 5.92
N ALA A 161 -21.86 -20.60 5.82
CA ALA A 161 -21.16 -21.45 4.85
C ALA A 161 -21.37 -21.00 3.39
N ALA A 162 -22.52 -20.39 3.06
CA ALA A 162 -22.80 -19.90 1.72
C ALA A 162 -21.93 -18.68 1.35
N LYS A 163 -21.46 -17.92 2.35
CA LYS A 163 -20.63 -16.71 2.16
C LYS A 163 -19.13 -16.98 2.17
N ILE A 164 -18.68 -18.18 2.52
CA ILE A 164 -17.25 -18.49 2.66
C ILE A 164 -16.46 -18.20 1.38
N LYS A 165 -17.00 -18.58 0.21
CA LYS A 165 -16.34 -18.28 -1.08
C LYS A 165 -16.23 -16.78 -1.36
N LEU A 166 -17.21 -15.98 -0.94
CA LEU A 166 -17.16 -14.52 -1.05
C LEU A 166 -16.07 -13.94 -0.15
N ILE A 167 -15.98 -14.46 1.08
CA ILE A 167 -14.95 -14.07 2.05
C ILE A 167 -13.55 -14.43 1.54
N GLU A 168 -13.36 -15.63 0.97
CA GLU A 168 -12.10 -16.05 0.36
C GLU A 168 -11.65 -15.11 -0.77
N ARG A 169 -12.57 -14.76 -1.68
CA ARG A 169 -12.28 -13.78 -2.75
C ARG A 169 -11.91 -12.41 -2.18
N GLY A 170 -12.68 -11.93 -1.19
CA GLY A 170 -12.43 -10.66 -0.53
C GLY A 170 -11.05 -10.64 0.15
N VAL A 171 -10.72 -11.65 0.94
CA VAL A 171 -9.42 -11.80 1.59
C VAL A 171 -8.28 -11.84 0.57
N ALA A 172 -8.40 -12.64 -0.49
CA ALA A 172 -7.38 -12.73 -1.54
C ALA A 172 -7.14 -11.37 -2.21
N ARG A 173 -8.22 -10.67 -2.57
CA ARG A 173 -8.15 -9.34 -3.18
C ARG A 173 -7.56 -8.30 -2.22
N GLY A 174 -8.02 -8.28 -0.98
CA GLY A 174 -7.57 -7.33 0.03
C GLY A 174 -6.10 -7.55 0.41
N LYS A 175 -5.64 -8.81 0.41
CA LYS A 175 -4.23 -9.13 0.58
C LYS A 175 -3.37 -8.57 -0.54
N ILE A 176 -3.76 -8.78 -1.81
CA ILE A 176 -3.03 -8.25 -2.97
C ILE A 176 -2.93 -6.72 -2.90
N LEU A 177 -4.03 -6.04 -2.59
CA LEU A 177 -4.07 -4.58 -2.47
C LEU A 177 -3.23 -4.08 -1.30
N GLY A 178 -3.35 -4.70 -0.13
CA GLY A 178 -2.56 -4.36 1.05
C GLY A 178 -1.06 -4.58 0.84
N ASP A 179 -0.68 -5.70 0.23
CA ASP A 179 0.73 -6.02 -0.08
C ASP A 179 1.29 -5.03 -1.11
N SER A 180 0.49 -4.64 -2.11
CA SER A 180 0.89 -3.64 -3.11
C SER A 180 1.11 -2.27 -2.45
N THR A 181 0.20 -1.83 -1.58
CA THR A 181 0.36 -0.58 -0.82
C THR A 181 1.61 -0.61 0.06
N ASN A 182 1.84 -1.71 0.78
CA ASN A 182 3.02 -1.85 1.61
C ASN A 182 4.32 -1.92 0.80
N PHE A 183 4.29 -2.51 -0.39
CA PHE A 183 5.43 -2.48 -1.30
C PHE A 183 5.75 -1.04 -1.75
N ALA A 184 4.75 -0.21 -2.04
CA ALA A 184 4.98 1.21 -2.28
C ALA A 184 5.57 1.93 -1.04
N ARG A 185 5.09 1.59 0.17
CA ARG A 185 5.66 2.12 1.42
C ARG A 185 7.10 1.69 1.64
N ASP A 186 7.46 0.44 1.33
CA ASP A 186 8.83 -0.04 1.44
C ASP A 186 9.75 0.83 0.58
N LEU A 187 9.40 1.06 -0.69
CA LEU A 187 10.16 1.92 -1.59
C LEU A 187 10.25 3.37 -1.09
N ALA A 188 9.12 3.99 -0.72
CA ALA A 188 9.10 5.37 -0.23
C ALA A 188 9.88 5.57 1.09
N ASN A 189 10.09 4.50 1.87
CA ASN A 189 10.86 4.55 3.12
C ASN A 189 12.34 4.23 2.95
N GLU A 190 12.76 3.63 1.82
CA GLU A 190 14.18 3.46 1.52
C GLU A 190 14.88 4.83 1.46
N PRO A 191 16.13 4.93 1.96
CA PRO A 191 16.89 6.16 1.87
C PRO A 191 17.46 6.36 0.46
N GLY A 192 17.67 7.62 0.06
CA GLY A 192 18.14 7.98 -1.28
C GLY A 192 19.49 7.36 -1.65
N ASN A 193 20.36 7.11 -0.67
CA ASN A 193 21.65 6.43 -0.89
C ASN A 193 21.53 4.92 -1.20
N THR A 194 20.36 4.31 -0.96
CA THR A 194 20.10 2.90 -1.27
C THR A 194 19.16 2.76 -2.47
N LEU A 195 18.11 3.57 -2.54
CA LEU A 195 17.12 3.51 -3.61
C LEU A 195 17.42 4.54 -4.70
N THR A 196 18.53 4.34 -5.40
CA THR A 196 18.90 5.17 -6.56
C THR A 196 18.00 4.83 -7.77
N PRO A 197 17.99 5.63 -8.86
CA PRO A 197 17.17 5.35 -10.05
C PRO A 197 17.49 3.97 -10.65
N THR A 198 18.77 3.59 -10.65
CA THR A 198 19.23 2.25 -11.07
C THR A 198 18.59 1.17 -10.21
N ARG A 199 18.67 1.31 -8.87
CA ARG A 199 18.10 0.31 -7.97
C ARG A 199 16.58 0.23 -8.07
N LEU A 200 15.90 1.36 -8.27
CA LEU A 200 14.45 1.38 -8.50
C LEU A 200 14.07 0.61 -9.78
N ALA A 201 14.85 0.77 -10.85
CA ALA A 201 14.65 0.02 -12.10
C ALA A 201 14.88 -1.48 -11.93
N GLU A 202 15.89 -1.90 -11.17
CA GLU A 202 16.12 -3.31 -10.83
C GLU A 202 14.95 -3.92 -10.05
N ILE A 203 14.46 -3.21 -9.03
CA ILE A 203 13.30 -3.67 -8.24
C ILE A 203 12.05 -3.77 -9.11
N ALA A 204 11.83 -2.81 -10.02
CA ALA A 204 10.73 -2.87 -10.97
C ALA A 204 10.87 -4.07 -11.94
N ALA A 205 12.09 -4.39 -12.38
CA ALA A 205 12.38 -5.55 -13.23
C ALA A 205 12.10 -6.88 -12.50
N GLU A 206 12.54 -6.99 -11.24
CA GLU A 206 12.28 -8.14 -10.37
C GLU A 206 10.77 -8.35 -10.16
N MET A 207 10.04 -7.27 -9.85
CA MET A 207 8.58 -7.28 -9.72
C MET A 207 7.90 -7.70 -11.03
N ALA A 208 8.31 -7.11 -12.16
CA ALA A 208 7.73 -7.40 -13.47
C ALA A 208 7.94 -8.86 -13.85
N LYS A 209 9.16 -9.40 -13.67
CA LYS A 209 9.48 -10.80 -13.92
C LYS A 209 8.64 -11.75 -13.06
N LYS A 210 8.54 -11.47 -11.76
CA LYS A 210 7.73 -12.27 -10.83
C LYS A 210 6.26 -12.33 -11.23
N ASN A 211 5.73 -11.25 -11.81
CA ASN A 211 4.32 -11.11 -12.16
C ASN A 211 4.03 -11.30 -13.65
N GLY A 212 5.02 -11.68 -14.47
CA GLY A 212 4.84 -11.93 -15.91
C GLY A 212 4.50 -10.67 -16.72
N LEU A 213 4.99 -9.50 -16.30
CA LEU A 213 4.84 -8.24 -17.03
C LEU A 213 5.95 -8.10 -18.08
N GLU A 214 5.61 -7.50 -19.22
CA GLU A 214 6.62 -7.02 -20.16
C GLU A 214 7.33 -5.80 -19.55
N PHE A 215 8.65 -5.74 -19.67
CA PHE A 215 9.48 -4.75 -18.99
C PHE A 215 10.64 -4.30 -19.86
N TYR A 216 10.92 -3.01 -19.86
CA TYR A 216 12.15 -2.45 -20.41
C TYR A 216 12.48 -1.11 -19.75
N VAL A 217 13.76 -0.72 -19.84
CA VAL A 217 14.26 0.58 -19.38
C VAL A 217 14.80 1.34 -20.58
N ILE A 218 14.41 2.59 -20.71
CA ILE A 218 15.03 3.55 -21.62
C ILE A 218 16.15 4.22 -20.83
N ASP A 219 17.39 3.88 -21.17
CA ASP A 219 18.58 4.44 -20.56
C ASP A 219 18.88 5.86 -21.09
N ARG A 220 19.95 6.48 -20.57
CA ARG A 220 20.39 7.82 -20.97
C ARG A 220 20.64 7.93 -22.47
N ALA A 221 21.27 6.93 -23.10
CA ALA A 221 21.59 6.98 -24.52
C ALA A 221 20.31 6.93 -25.35
N LYS A 222 19.40 6.01 -25.03
CA LYS A 222 18.13 5.87 -25.74
C LYS A 222 17.20 7.06 -25.50
N ALA A 223 17.16 7.61 -24.29
CA ALA A 223 16.41 8.83 -23.98
C ALA A 223 16.91 10.02 -24.83
N LYS A 224 18.22 10.11 -25.07
CA LYS A 224 18.81 11.15 -25.92
C LYS A 224 18.40 10.98 -27.38
N GLU A 225 18.43 9.75 -27.90
CA GLU A 225 17.95 9.44 -29.25
C GLU A 225 16.47 9.78 -29.45
N LEU A 226 15.64 9.54 -28.42
CA LEU A 226 14.22 9.84 -28.43
C LEU A 226 13.90 11.33 -28.24
N GLY A 227 14.91 12.16 -27.96
CA GLY A 227 14.71 13.60 -27.73
C GLY A 227 14.06 13.93 -26.38
N MET A 228 14.23 13.08 -25.36
CA MET A 228 13.72 13.31 -24.00
C MET A 228 14.56 14.35 -23.24
N GLY A 229 14.69 15.56 -23.80
CA GLY A 229 15.56 16.61 -23.26
C GLY A 229 15.05 17.24 -21.97
N SER A 230 13.75 17.13 -21.66
CA SER A 230 13.19 17.62 -20.40
C SER A 230 13.57 16.70 -19.23
N PHE A 231 13.42 15.38 -19.42
CA PHE A 231 13.86 14.36 -18.47
C PHE A 231 15.37 14.35 -18.28
N LEU A 232 16.14 14.36 -19.38
CA LEU A 232 17.60 14.36 -19.32
C LEU A 232 18.17 15.67 -18.75
N GLY A 233 17.47 16.78 -18.92
CA GLY A 233 17.85 18.07 -18.31
C GLY A 233 17.82 18.03 -16.78
N VAL A 234 16.85 17.33 -16.18
CA VAL A 234 16.85 17.10 -14.72
C VAL A 234 17.99 16.17 -14.32
N ALA A 235 18.15 15.07 -15.06
CA ALA A 235 19.09 14.00 -14.71
C ALA A 235 20.58 14.35 -14.84
N GLN A 236 20.94 15.38 -15.60
CA GLN A 236 22.34 15.68 -15.89
C GLN A 236 23.16 16.13 -14.67
N GLY A 237 22.48 16.55 -13.60
CA GLY A 237 23.11 16.97 -12.35
C GLY A 237 23.67 15.83 -11.52
N SER A 238 23.05 14.65 -11.57
CA SER A 238 23.48 13.48 -10.79
C SER A 238 24.51 12.61 -11.53
N ASP A 239 25.38 11.97 -10.74
CA ASP A 239 26.26 10.90 -11.21
C ASP A 239 25.52 9.55 -11.29
N GLU A 240 24.37 9.39 -10.63
CA GLU A 240 23.49 8.24 -10.81
C GLU A 240 22.85 8.27 -12.21
N PRO A 241 22.90 7.16 -12.98
CA PRO A 241 22.24 7.09 -14.27
C PRO A 241 20.71 7.23 -14.16
N PRO A 242 20.05 8.03 -15.02
CA PRO A 242 18.60 8.03 -15.08
C PRO A 242 18.07 6.72 -15.65
N ALA A 243 16.89 6.32 -15.19
CA ALA A 243 16.18 5.13 -15.66
C ALA A 243 14.72 5.47 -15.96
N PHE A 244 14.36 5.45 -17.24
CA PHE A 244 12.96 5.60 -17.63
C PHE A 244 12.33 4.21 -17.77
N ILE A 245 11.60 3.81 -16.75
CA ILE A 245 11.10 2.45 -16.54
C ILE A 245 9.74 2.30 -17.20
N VAL A 246 9.54 1.22 -17.96
CA VAL A 246 8.25 0.88 -18.59
C VAL A 246 7.86 -0.56 -18.25
N MET A 247 6.64 -0.74 -17.74
CA MET A 247 6.04 -2.03 -17.39
C MET A 247 4.70 -2.17 -18.11
N ARG A 248 4.44 -3.31 -18.75
CA ARG A 248 3.20 -3.52 -19.52
C ARG A 248 2.49 -4.79 -19.08
N TYR A 249 1.22 -4.61 -18.74
CA TYR A 249 0.26 -5.66 -18.46
C TYR A 249 -0.73 -5.77 -19.63
N TRP A 250 -0.88 -6.99 -20.13
CA TRP A 250 -1.76 -7.33 -21.24
C TRP A 250 -2.95 -8.16 -20.76
N GLY A 251 -4.01 -7.48 -20.33
CA GLY A 251 -5.26 -8.11 -19.91
C GLY A 251 -6.33 -8.20 -21.00
N ALA A 252 -6.10 -7.56 -22.14
CA ALA A 252 -6.95 -7.59 -23.33
C ALA A 252 -6.10 -7.83 -24.59
N ASP A 253 -6.71 -7.71 -25.77
CA ASP A 253 -5.97 -7.76 -27.05
C ASP A 253 -4.88 -6.68 -27.08
N LYS A 254 -3.68 -7.00 -27.61
CA LYS A 254 -2.54 -6.06 -27.62
C LYS A 254 -2.79 -4.76 -28.39
N ASN A 255 -3.77 -4.75 -29.30
CA ASN A 255 -4.16 -3.57 -30.06
C ASN A 255 -5.29 -2.78 -29.40
N ALA A 256 -5.91 -3.30 -28.33
CA ALA A 256 -6.93 -2.58 -27.59
C ALA A 256 -6.33 -1.37 -26.85
N ALA A 257 -7.13 -0.31 -26.71
CA ALA A 257 -6.73 0.90 -26.00
C ALA A 257 -6.23 0.58 -24.57
N GLY A 258 -5.13 1.22 -24.19
CA GLY A 258 -4.49 1.03 -22.89
C GLY A 258 -4.61 2.23 -21.95
N LEU A 259 -4.60 1.95 -20.65
CA LEU A 259 -4.43 2.94 -19.59
C LEU A 259 -2.94 3.14 -19.30
N GLY A 260 -2.50 4.39 -19.20
CA GLY A 260 -1.19 4.78 -18.68
C GLY A 260 -1.27 5.19 -17.21
N ILE A 261 -0.40 4.60 -16.38
CA ILE A 261 -0.16 5.04 -15.00
C ILE A 261 1.27 5.54 -14.95
N ILE A 262 1.45 6.84 -14.74
CA ILE A 262 2.76 7.50 -14.73
C ILE A 262 3.11 7.88 -13.29
N GLY A 263 4.33 7.58 -12.85
CA GLY A 263 4.82 7.97 -11.54
C GLY A 263 6.04 8.90 -11.62
N LYS A 264 6.03 9.99 -10.85
CA LYS A 264 7.23 10.79 -10.58
C LYS A 264 8.27 9.93 -9.85
N GLY A 265 9.48 9.81 -10.41
CA GLY A 265 10.53 8.93 -9.89
C GLY A 265 11.77 9.67 -9.37
N ILE A 266 11.61 10.83 -8.71
CA ILE A 266 12.78 11.55 -8.20
C ILE A 266 13.28 10.90 -6.91
N THR A 267 14.32 10.08 -6.99
CA THR A 267 14.79 9.27 -5.85
C THR A 267 15.44 10.09 -4.75
N PHE A 268 15.93 11.28 -5.11
CA PHE A 268 16.27 12.34 -4.18
C PHE A 268 16.15 13.69 -4.86
N ASP A 269 15.51 14.65 -4.18
CA ASP A 269 15.34 16.01 -4.66
C ASP A 269 16.02 17.02 -3.73
N SER A 270 17.19 17.50 -4.14
CA SER A 270 17.87 18.60 -3.47
C SER A 270 17.37 19.98 -3.93
N GLY A 271 16.57 20.02 -5.00
CA GLY A 271 16.22 21.22 -5.77
C GLY A 271 17.21 21.61 -6.86
N GLY A 272 18.35 20.92 -6.97
CA GLY A 272 19.37 21.22 -7.98
C GLY A 272 20.11 22.52 -7.68
N ILE A 273 20.32 23.37 -8.71
CA ILE A 273 20.96 24.69 -8.54
C ILE A 273 20.10 25.63 -7.68
N SER A 274 18.78 25.55 -7.83
CA SER A 274 17.78 26.14 -6.93
C SER A 274 17.66 25.32 -5.64
N LEU A 275 18.76 25.20 -4.90
CA LEU A 275 18.90 24.32 -3.74
C LEU A 275 17.84 24.60 -2.66
N LYS A 276 17.18 23.53 -2.19
CA LYS A 276 16.25 23.60 -1.05
C LYS A 276 16.97 24.00 0.24
N PRO A 277 16.25 24.60 1.21
CA PRO A 277 16.75 24.72 2.58
C PRO A 277 17.12 23.36 3.17
N GLY A 278 18.08 23.33 4.09
CA GLY A 278 18.50 22.08 4.75
C GLY A 278 17.42 21.47 5.66
N GLU A 279 16.47 22.27 6.12
CA GLU A 279 15.36 21.80 6.96
C GLU A 279 14.46 20.83 6.18
N ASN A 280 14.25 19.63 6.72
CA ASN A 280 13.44 18.56 6.13
C ASN A 280 13.91 18.02 4.76
N MET A 281 15.10 18.40 4.28
CA MET A 281 15.63 17.88 3.01
C MET A 281 15.77 16.34 3.02
N GLN A 282 15.95 15.72 4.19
CA GLN A 282 15.99 14.26 4.33
C GLN A 282 14.67 13.56 3.90
N ASP A 283 13.54 14.27 3.95
CA ASP A 283 12.23 13.73 3.56
C ASP A 283 12.08 13.68 2.03
N MET A 284 12.97 14.34 1.28
CA MET A 284 12.98 14.34 -0.20
C MET A 284 13.40 13.00 -0.80
N LYS A 285 13.80 12.02 0.02
CA LYS A 285 13.83 10.61 -0.40
C LYS A 285 12.42 10.10 -0.83
N GLY A 286 11.37 10.73 -0.33
CA GLY A 286 9.97 10.40 -0.64
C GLY A 286 9.49 10.96 -1.98
N ASP A 287 10.29 11.75 -2.69
CA ASP A 287 9.92 12.44 -3.93
C ASP A 287 9.78 11.50 -5.16
N MET A 288 9.96 10.21 -4.93
CA MET A 288 9.69 9.10 -5.85
C MET A 288 8.41 8.32 -5.50
N SER A 289 7.61 8.78 -4.52
CA SER A 289 6.41 8.06 -4.04
C SER A 289 5.38 7.83 -5.16
N GLY A 290 5.28 8.73 -6.13
CA GLY A 290 4.47 8.52 -7.34
C GLY A 290 4.95 7.33 -8.18
N GLY A 291 6.28 7.21 -8.36
CA GLY A 291 6.95 6.09 -9.00
C GLY A 291 6.77 4.78 -8.24
N ALA A 292 6.92 4.81 -6.91
CA ALA A 292 6.64 3.67 -6.04
C ALA A 292 5.19 3.19 -6.19
N ALA A 293 4.23 4.12 -6.20
CA ALA A 293 2.82 3.83 -6.39
C ALA A 293 2.53 3.22 -7.77
N ALA A 294 3.15 3.73 -8.84
CA ALA A 294 2.99 3.18 -10.19
C ALA A 294 3.53 1.73 -10.30
N ILE A 295 4.72 1.46 -9.76
CA ILE A 295 5.33 0.12 -9.71
C ILE A 295 4.44 -0.83 -8.89
N ALA A 296 4.00 -0.41 -7.70
CA ALA A 296 3.12 -1.20 -6.85
C ALA A 296 1.75 -1.46 -7.48
N ALA A 297 1.16 -0.47 -8.14
CA ALA A 297 -0.10 -0.63 -8.85
C ALA A 297 0.01 -1.68 -9.95
N MET A 298 1.12 -1.68 -10.72
CA MET A 298 1.37 -2.71 -11.74
C MET A 298 1.48 -4.11 -11.13
N SER A 299 2.11 -4.26 -9.96
CA SER A 299 2.15 -5.53 -9.21
C SER A 299 0.73 -6.02 -8.84
N GLY A 300 -0.10 -5.13 -8.29
CA GLY A 300 -1.50 -5.45 -7.95
C GLY A 300 -2.34 -5.80 -9.17
N ILE A 301 -2.21 -5.04 -10.26
CA ILE A 301 -2.93 -5.26 -11.52
C ILE A 301 -2.57 -6.64 -12.10
N ALA A 302 -1.29 -7.00 -12.15
CA ALA A 302 -0.85 -8.28 -12.68
C ALA A 302 -1.39 -9.49 -11.89
N GLN A 303 -1.58 -9.32 -10.58
CA GLN A 303 -2.13 -10.35 -9.71
C GLN A 303 -3.67 -10.42 -9.79
N LEU A 304 -4.36 -9.27 -9.87
CA LEU A 304 -5.82 -9.19 -9.99
C LEU A 304 -6.34 -9.53 -11.39
N LYS A 305 -5.47 -9.43 -12.41
CA LYS A 305 -5.73 -9.79 -13.80
C LYS A 305 -6.99 -9.14 -14.40
N PRO A 306 -7.15 -7.80 -14.32
CA PRO A 306 -8.30 -7.14 -14.94
C PRO A 306 -8.24 -7.30 -16.47
N LYS A 307 -9.40 -7.26 -17.14
CA LYS A 307 -9.51 -7.45 -18.60
C LYS A 307 -9.24 -6.16 -19.40
N ILE A 308 -8.15 -5.47 -19.07
CA ILE A 308 -7.72 -4.22 -19.73
C ILE A 308 -6.20 -4.21 -19.89
N ASN A 309 -5.68 -3.44 -20.85
CA ASN A 309 -4.25 -3.20 -20.99
C ASN A 309 -3.83 -2.04 -20.10
N VAL A 310 -2.73 -2.19 -19.37
CA VAL A 310 -2.18 -1.13 -18.51
C VAL A 310 -0.67 -1.03 -18.74
N THR A 311 -0.17 0.19 -18.92
CA THR A 311 1.26 0.49 -18.98
C THR A 311 1.61 1.39 -17.80
N GLY A 312 2.52 0.92 -16.94
CA GLY A 312 3.16 1.71 -15.91
C GLY A 312 4.43 2.36 -16.45
N ILE A 313 4.62 3.66 -16.19
CA ILE A 313 5.81 4.42 -16.58
C ILE A 313 6.35 5.15 -15.35
N VAL A 314 7.66 5.05 -15.10
CA VAL A 314 8.34 5.82 -14.05
C VAL A 314 9.56 6.50 -14.65
N ALA A 315 9.57 7.83 -14.63
CA ALA A 315 10.73 8.62 -15.05
C ALA A 315 11.65 8.81 -13.84
N ALA A 316 12.57 7.85 -13.63
CA ALA A 316 13.42 7.83 -12.45
C ALA A 316 14.75 8.56 -12.67
N THR A 317 15.08 9.48 -11.75
CA THR A 317 16.35 10.21 -11.72
C THR A 317 16.56 10.83 -10.33
N GLU A 318 17.72 11.43 -10.09
CA GLU A 318 17.92 12.36 -8.97
C GLU A 318 18.02 13.80 -9.48
N ASN A 319 17.62 14.76 -8.64
CA ASN A 319 17.82 16.18 -8.87
C ASN A 319 18.91 16.70 -7.93
N MET A 320 20.12 16.87 -8.47
CA MET A 320 21.33 17.17 -7.70
C MET A 320 22.04 18.42 -8.23
N PRO A 321 22.58 19.30 -7.36
CA PRO A 321 23.51 20.33 -7.79
C PRO A 321 24.83 19.67 -8.22
N SER A 322 25.36 20.10 -9.36
CA SER A 322 26.72 19.78 -9.77
C SER A 322 27.18 20.76 -10.84
N GLY A 323 28.46 20.71 -11.22
CA GLY A 323 28.98 21.50 -12.34
C GLY A 323 28.35 21.15 -13.70
N LYS A 324 27.56 20.07 -13.79
CA LYS A 324 26.85 19.63 -15.00
C LYS A 324 25.35 19.88 -14.92
N ALA A 325 24.83 20.31 -13.77
CA ALA A 325 23.40 20.49 -13.55
C ALA A 325 22.80 21.54 -14.49
N PHE A 326 21.53 21.34 -14.83
CA PHE A 326 20.73 22.38 -15.48
C PHE A 326 20.53 23.55 -14.53
N LYS A 327 20.33 24.74 -15.10
CA LYS A 327 20.34 26.01 -14.38
C LYS A 327 19.03 26.76 -14.63
N PRO A 328 18.62 27.64 -13.70
CA PRO A 328 17.65 28.68 -14.00
C PRO A 328 18.06 29.46 -15.26
N GLY A 329 17.14 29.66 -16.20
CA GLY A 329 17.34 30.27 -17.51
C GLY A 329 17.70 29.30 -18.63
N ASP A 330 18.01 28.03 -18.35
CA ASP A 330 18.21 27.04 -19.41
C ASP A 330 16.88 26.77 -20.15
N ILE A 331 16.95 26.57 -21.47
CA ILE A 331 15.80 26.17 -22.30
C ILE A 331 15.96 24.69 -22.68
N LEU A 332 15.07 23.84 -22.16
CA LEU A 332 15.02 22.42 -22.47
C LEU A 332 14.07 22.16 -23.63
N ARG A 333 14.34 21.14 -24.46
CA ARG A 333 13.42 20.67 -25.51
C ARG A 333 12.87 19.30 -25.10
N ALA A 334 11.56 19.21 -24.91
CA ALA A 334 10.87 17.98 -24.56
C ALA A 334 10.66 17.06 -25.79
N LEU A 335 10.32 15.80 -25.55
CA LEU A 335 10.10 14.75 -26.56
C LEU A 335 9.02 15.15 -27.59
N ASN A 336 8.02 15.92 -27.19
CA ASN A 336 6.99 16.43 -28.09
C ASN A 336 7.42 17.65 -28.92
N GLY A 337 8.70 18.03 -28.87
CA GLY A 337 9.30 19.15 -29.60
C GLY A 337 9.12 20.52 -28.95
N LYS A 338 8.31 20.64 -27.89
CA LYS A 338 8.12 21.91 -27.17
C LYS A 338 9.38 22.31 -26.40
N THR A 339 9.61 23.61 -26.30
CA THR A 339 10.68 24.18 -25.48
C THR A 339 10.14 24.68 -24.15
N ILE A 340 10.92 24.52 -23.08
CA ILE A 340 10.57 24.86 -21.70
C ILE A 340 11.70 25.70 -21.13
N GLU A 341 11.43 26.96 -20.77
CA GLU A 341 12.35 27.77 -19.98
C GLU A 341 12.28 27.32 -18.52
N VAL A 342 13.43 26.96 -17.95
CA VAL A 342 13.53 26.53 -16.56
C VAL A 342 13.75 27.75 -15.68
N ILE A 343 12.72 28.21 -14.98
CA ILE A 343 12.87 29.34 -14.04
C ILE A 343 13.39 28.86 -12.68
N ASN A 344 13.08 27.62 -12.30
CA ASN A 344 13.47 27.04 -11.02
C ASN A 344 13.75 25.54 -11.20
N THR A 345 14.92 25.06 -10.78
CA THR A 345 15.32 23.65 -10.93
C THR A 345 14.69 22.74 -9.86
N ASP A 346 14.04 23.31 -8.85
CA ASP A 346 13.21 22.64 -7.84
C ASP A 346 11.75 22.38 -8.31
N ALA A 347 11.50 22.71 -9.59
CA ALA A 347 10.26 22.35 -10.28
C ALA A 347 10.54 21.21 -11.29
N GLU A 348 11.38 20.26 -10.92
CA GLU A 348 11.87 19.15 -11.73
C GLU A 348 10.81 18.07 -12.01
N GLY A 349 9.91 17.80 -11.07
CA GLY A 349 8.93 16.72 -11.19
C GLY A 349 8.05 16.87 -12.44
N ARG A 350 7.59 18.09 -12.74
CA ARG A 350 6.83 18.37 -13.96
C ARG A 350 7.66 18.22 -15.23
N LEU A 351 8.98 18.43 -15.17
CA LEU A 351 9.87 18.30 -16.32
C LEU A 351 10.07 16.83 -16.69
N VAL A 352 10.29 15.96 -15.70
CA VAL A 352 10.39 14.51 -15.96
C VAL A 352 9.05 13.93 -16.40
N LEU A 353 7.95 14.41 -15.82
CA LEU A 353 6.60 13.99 -16.22
C LEU A 353 6.21 14.46 -17.63
N ALA A 354 6.67 15.63 -18.08
CA ALA A 354 6.38 16.12 -19.42
C ALA A 354 6.84 15.12 -20.51
N ASP A 355 8.05 14.59 -20.39
CA ASP A 355 8.55 13.57 -21.31
C ASP A 355 7.87 12.22 -21.09
N ALA A 356 7.51 11.86 -19.85
CA ALA A 356 6.77 10.64 -19.57
C ALA A 356 5.37 10.62 -20.22
N VAL A 357 4.62 11.72 -20.08
CA VAL A 357 3.31 11.89 -20.72
C VAL A 357 3.44 11.95 -22.24
N ALA A 358 4.47 12.63 -22.75
CA ALA A 358 4.74 12.67 -24.19
C ALA A 358 5.05 11.28 -24.75
N TYR A 359 5.85 10.47 -24.03
CA TYR A 359 6.15 9.09 -24.40
C TYR A 359 4.91 8.18 -24.36
N ALA A 360 4.09 8.32 -23.32
CA ALA A 360 2.84 7.58 -23.14
C ALA A 360 1.83 7.86 -24.27
N SER A 361 1.63 9.13 -24.63
CA SER A 361 0.62 9.55 -25.60
C SER A 361 1.08 9.43 -27.07
N GLY A 362 2.37 9.65 -27.36
CA GLY A 362 2.92 9.59 -28.71
C GLY A 362 3.39 8.18 -29.07
N PRO A 363 4.63 7.79 -28.68
CA PRO A 363 5.19 6.47 -28.95
C PRO A 363 4.28 5.29 -28.57
N LEU A 364 3.66 5.31 -27.38
CA LEU A 364 2.82 4.22 -26.90
C LEU A 364 1.33 4.36 -27.25
N LYS A 365 0.89 5.54 -27.72
CA LYS A 365 -0.50 5.83 -28.12
C LYS A 365 -1.55 5.49 -27.04
N LEU A 366 -1.21 5.66 -25.76
CA LEU A 366 -2.16 5.46 -24.66
C LEU A 366 -3.21 6.56 -24.67
N THR A 367 -4.48 6.20 -24.46
CA THR A 367 -5.63 7.12 -24.64
C THR A 367 -6.19 7.67 -23.33
N ARG A 368 -5.88 7.01 -22.21
CA ARG A 368 -6.18 7.50 -20.86
C ARG A 368 -4.89 7.43 -20.08
N ILE A 369 -4.48 8.55 -19.50
CA ILE A 369 -3.23 8.68 -18.77
C ILE A 369 -3.56 9.33 -17.43
N VAL A 370 -3.05 8.74 -16.36
CA VAL A 370 -3.10 9.31 -15.02
C VAL A 370 -1.66 9.35 -14.51
N ASP A 371 -1.21 10.52 -14.08
CA ASP A 371 0.05 10.66 -13.36
C ASP A 371 -0.19 10.77 -11.84
N ALA A 372 0.78 10.28 -11.07
CA ALA A 372 0.91 10.45 -9.64
C ALA A 372 2.29 11.05 -9.36
N ALA A 373 2.32 12.19 -8.70
CA ALA A 373 3.52 12.97 -8.43
C ALA A 373 3.66 13.30 -6.95
#